data_AF-A0A957GPT2-F1
#
_entry.id   AF-A0A957GPT2-F1
#
_cell.length_a   1.000
_cell.length_b   1.000
_cell.length_c   1.000
_cell.angle_alpha   90.00
_cell.angle_beta   90.00
_cell.angle_gamma   90.00
#
_symmetry.space_group_name_H-M   'P 1'
#
loop_
_entity.id
_entity.type
_entity.pdbx_description
1 polymer ?
#
loop_
_entity_poly.entity_id
_entity_poly.type
_entity_poly.pdbx_seq_one_letter_code
_entity_poly.pdbx_strand_id
1 'polypeptide(L)'
;MFEQFFRWYLILGASDLTAVLLSRLSGILLTIFLSILAYWLSRRVILRVLAYSAKHTHTEWDDILLRSDIFIRLSYLAPAAVVYYMAPFVTEGYAWLTDIIDTIVFLYTTLVGAGLMLALLDGFMVIYTTFERSRQMPLRSTIQVLKLVTVFVAALILLSIIFNQSAAVLLSGLGAFTAVL
;
A
#
# COMPACT_ATOMS: atom_id res chain seq x y z
N MET A 1 -3.73 18.27 -16.32
CA MET A 1 -2.49 18.87 -15.76
C MET A 1 -1.44 19.03 -16.86
N PHE A 2 -1.24 17.99 -17.68
CA PHE A 2 -0.42 18.04 -18.89
C PHE A 2 -0.79 19.23 -19.81
N GLU A 3 -2.07 19.40 -20.16
CA GLU A 3 -2.54 20.53 -20.99
C GLU A 3 -2.19 21.92 -20.43
N GLN A 4 -2.18 22.08 -19.11
CA GLN A 4 -1.82 23.36 -18.47
C GLN A 4 -0.32 23.62 -18.59
N PHE A 5 0.52 22.61 -18.33
CA PHE A 5 1.96 22.73 -18.52
C PHE A 5 2.32 22.90 -20.00
N PHE A 6 1.70 22.14 -20.89
CA PHE A 6 1.92 22.22 -22.34
C PHE A 6 1.64 23.63 -22.86
N ARG A 7 0.49 24.21 -22.52
CA ARG A 7 0.15 25.60 -22.88
C ARG A 7 1.13 26.61 -22.30
N TRP A 8 1.58 26.42 -21.06
CA TRP A 8 2.54 27.32 -20.43
C TRP A 8 3.90 27.31 -21.15
N TYR A 9 4.40 26.13 -21.54
CA TYR A 9 5.63 26.01 -22.31
C TYR A 9 5.50 26.54 -23.75
N LEU A 10 4.33 26.39 -24.39
CA LEU A 10 4.07 27.03 -25.68
C LEU A 10 4.09 28.57 -25.60
N ILE A 11 3.51 29.15 -24.54
CA ILE A 11 3.54 30.60 -24.30
C ILE A 11 4.98 31.09 -24.06
N LEU A 12 5.84 30.25 -23.48
CA LEU A 12 7.28 30.52 -23.28
C LEU A 12 8.11 30.39 -24.58
N GLY A 13 7.48 30.07 -25.73
CA GLY A 13 8.14 29.98 -27.03
C GLY A 13 8.82 28.63 -27.31
N ALA A 14 8.50 27.59 -26.54
CA ALA A 14 8.97 26.23 -26.81
C ALA A 14 8.29 25.66 -28.07
N SER A 15 9.02 24.88 -28.87
CA SER A 15 8.44 24.12 -29.98
C SER A 15 7.52 23.01 -29.45
N ASP A 16 6.53 22.57 -30.24
CA ASP A 16 5.55 21.56 -29.82
C ASP A 16 6.19 20.31 -29.19
N LEU A 17 7.27 19.80 -29.78
CA LEU A 17 7.99 18.63 -29.25
C LEU A 17 8.65 18.92 -27.89
N THR A 18 9.27 20.09 -27.73
CA THR A 18 9.94 20.47 -26.48
C THR A 18 8.92 20.79 -25.38
N ALA A 19 7.79 21.38 -25.71
CA ALA A 19 6.68 21.62 -24.78
C ALA A 19 6.04 20.31 -24.28
N VAL A 20 5.89 19.30 -25.15
CA VAL A 20 5.42 17.95 -24.74
C VAL A 20 6.41 17.27 -23.79
N LEU A 21 7.71 17.33 -24.08
CA LEU A 21 8.73 16.72 -23.22
C LEU A 21 8.81 17.41 -21.85
N LEU A 22 8.81 18.75 -21.82
CA LEU A 22 8.87 19.52 -20.57
C LEU A 22 7.63 19.36 -19.70
N SER A 23 6.43 19.30 -20.31
CA SER A 23 5.18 19.05 -19.57
C SER A 23 5.12 17.65 -18.95
N ARG A 24 5.67 16.62 -19.62
CA ARG A 24 5.79 15.28 -19.03
C ARG A 24 6.81 15.22 -17.91
N LEU A 25 7.99 15.80 -18.12
CA LEU A 25 9.04 15.84 -17.09
C LEU A 25 8.58 16.57 -15.83
N SER A 26 7.88 17.70 -15.99
CA SER A 26 7.30 18.43 -14.86
C SER A 26 6.23 17.62 -14.13
N GLY A 27 5.35 16.90 -14.85
CA GLY A 27 4.37 15.98 -14.25
C GLY A 27 5.01 14.85 -13.44
N ILE A 28 6.06 14.21 -13.98
CA ILE A 28 6.81 13.15 -13.29
C ILE A 28 7.50 13.72 -12.04
N LEU A 29 8.19 14.85 -12.16
CA LEU A 29 8.89 15.51 -11.05
C LEU A 29 7.91 15.91 -9.94
N LEU A 30 6.75 16.45 -10.31
CA LEU A 30 5.70 16.80 -9.35
C LEU A 30 5.17 15.56 -8.64
N THR A 31 4.96 14.46 -9.36
CA THR A 31 4.51 13.19 -8.77
C THR A 31 5.52 12.63 -7.78
N ILE A 32 6.81 12.64 -8.15
CA ILE A 32 7.89 12.22 -7.25
C ILE A 32 7.94 13.13 -6.01
N PHE A 33 7.87 14.45 -6.21
CA PHE A 33 7.88 15.41 -5.13
C PHE A 33 6.71 15.20 -4.15
N LEU A 34 5.49 15.05 -4.67
CA LEU A 34 4.30 14.77 -3.87
C LEU A 34 4.38 13.40 -3.18
N SER A 35 4.96 12.39 -3.82
CA SER A 35 5.12 11.07 -3.21
C SER A 35 6.10 11.10 -2.04
N ILE A 36 7.24 11.80 -2.20
CA ILE A 36 8.21 12.03 -1.11
C ILE A 36 7.56 12.82 0.02
N LEU A 37 6.82 13.88 -0.32
CA LEU A 37 6.12 14.71 0.66
C LEU A 37 5.06 13.90 1.42
N ALA A 38 4.28 13.06 0.73
CA ALA A 38 3.29 12.19 1.33
C ALA A 38 3.92 11.15 2.26
N TYR A 39 5.03 10.52 1.84
CA TYR A 39 5.78 9.61 2.70
C TYR A 39 6.29 10.33 3.96
N TRP A 40 6.93 11.49 3.78
CA TRP A 40 7.50 12.25 4.89
C TRP A 40 6.41 12.75 5.86
N LEU A 41 5.30 13.27 5.33
CA LEU A 41 4.17 13.73 6.11
C LEU A 41 3.53 12.56 6.86
N SER A 42 3.25 11.46 6.18
CA SER A 42 2.68 10.25 6.79
C SER A 42 3.57 9.75 7.92
N ARG A 43 4.87 9.57 7.67
CA ARG A 43 5.84 9.14 8.69
C ARG A 43 5.90 10.12 9.86
N ARG A 44 5.86 11.43 9.61
CA ARG A 44 5.92 12.45 10.66
C ARG A 44 4.64 12.46 11.51
N VAL A 45 3.47 12.34 10.89
CA VAL A 45 2.18 12.24 11.59
C VAL A 45 2.16 10.98 12.43
N ILE A 46 2.53 9.84 11.86
CA ILE A 46 2.65 8.56 12.55
C ILE A 46 3.56 8.70 13.77
N LEU A 47 4.81 9.12 13.60
CA LEU A 47 5.76 9.25 14.72
C LEU A 47 5.27 10.22 15.80
N ARG A 48 4.53 11.27 15.42
CA ARG A 48 3.96 12.23 16.38
C ARG A 48 2.81 11.64 17.16
N VAL A 49 1.88 10.94 16.51
CA VAL A 49 0.77 10.23 17.19
C VAL A 49 1.35 9.20 18.13
N LEU A 50 2.33 8.43 17.65
CA LEU A 50 3.06 7.43 18.42
C LEU A 50 3.73 8.03 19.68
N ALA A 51 4.48 9.12 19.52
CA ALA A 51 5.13 9.80 20.65
C ALA A 51 4.13 10.46 21.61
N TYR A 52 2.98 10.89 21.11
CA TYR A 52 1.91 11.46 21.94
C TYR A 52 1.22 10.39 22.78
N SER A 53 0.85 9.26 22.17
CA SER A 53 0.28 8.10 22.86
C SER A 53 1.23 7.57 23.93
N ALA A 54 2.50 7.33 23.60
CA ALA A 54 3.50 6.87 24.57
C ALA A 54 3.64 7.77 25.82
N LYS A 55 3.33 9.07 25.70
CA LYS A 55 3.38 10.02 26.83
C LYS A 55 2.10 10.12 27.64
N HIS A 56 0.95 9.73 27.09
CA HIS A 56 -0.36 9.92 27.71
C HIS A 56 -1.00 8.63 28.21
N THR A 57 -0.47 7.47 27.84
CA THR A 57 -1.05 6.17 28.23
C THR A 57 -0.05 5.34 29.04
N HIS A 58 -0.43 4.98 30.27
CA HIS A 58 0.31 4.06 31.16
C HIS A 58 0.07 2.57 30.81
N THR A 59 -0.23 2.26 29.55
CA THR A 59 -0.67 0.91 29.14
C THR A 59 0.38 0.28 28.23
N GLU A 60 0.87 -0.91 28.59
CA GLU A 60 1.90 -1.65 27.83
C GLU A 60 1.51 -1.94 26.37
N TRP A 61 0.21 -1.88 26.04
CA TRP A 61 -0.34 -2.06 24.70
C TRP A 61 0.18 -1.05 23.67
N ASP A 62 0.30 0.22 24.07
CA ASP A 62 0.73 1.27 23.16
C ASP A 62 2.19 1.06 22.77
N ASP A 63 3.06 0.72 23.73
CA ASP A 63 4.48 0.43 23.48
C ASP A 63 4.69 -0.82 22.61
N ILE A 64 3.80 -1.81 22.70
CA ILE A 64 3.82 -3.01 21.85
C ILE A 64 3.41 -2.68 20.42
N LEU A 65 2.34 -1.90 20.23
CA LEU A 65 1.89 -1.46 18.91
C LEU A 65 2.90 -0.49 18.27
N LEU A 66 3.55 0.35 19.08
CA LEU A 66 4.66 1.21 18.68
C LEU A 66 5.85 0.43 18.13
N ARG A 67 6.19 -0.71 18.76
CA ARG A 67 7.30 -1.58 18.35
C ARG A 67 6.99 -2.46 17.13
N SER A 68 5.72 -2.66 16.82
CA SER A 68 5.28 -3.65 15.82
C SER A 68 5.45 -3.24 14.35
N ASP A 69 6.13 -2.13 14.05
CA ASP A 69 6.31 -1.56 12.69
C ASP A 69 5.01 -1.30 11.89
N ILE A 70 3.82 -1.58 12.44
CA ILE A 70 2.51 -1.46 11.77
C ILE A 70 2.33 -0.05 11.21
N PHE A 71 2.53 0.96 12.06
CA PHE A 71 2.32 2.34 11.64
C PHE A 71 3.37 2.80 10.63
N ILE A 72 4.62 2.35 10.77
CA ILE A 72 5.67 2.64 9.78
C ILE A 72 5.29 1.99 8.44
N ARG A 73 4.75 0.77 8.45
CA ARG A 73 4.26 0.09 7.24
C ARG A 73 3.11 0.84 6.58
N LEU A 74 2.22 1.44 7.38
CA LEU A 74 1.13 2.31 6.89
C LEU A 74 1.66 3.52 6.11
N SER A 75 2.83 4.04 6.48
CA SER A 75 3.43 5.19 5.78
C SER A 75 3.82 4.92 4.34
N TYR A 76 4.05 3.65 3.98
CA TYR A 76 4.35 3.24 2.60
C TYR A 76 3.12 3.23 1.69
N LEU A 77 1.90 3.21 2.24
CA LEU A 77 0.68 3.30 1.44
C LEU A 77 0.44 4.72 0.90
N ALA A 78 0.89 5.75 1.63
CA ALA A 78 0.71 7.15 1.23
C ALA A 78 1.36 7.49 -0.12
N PRO A 79 2.65 7.19 -0.39
CA PRO A 79 3.25 7.43 -1.70
C PRO A 79 2.59 6.59 -2.81
N ALA A 80 2.19 5.36 -2.52
CA ALA A 80 1.48 4.51 -3.49
C ALA A 80 0.16 5.16 -3.95
N ALA A 81 -0.60 5.73 -3.01
CA ALA A 81 -1.83 6.45 -3.33
C ALA A 81 -1.58 7.67 -4.21
N VAL A 82 -0.52 8.44 -3.93
CA VAL A 82 -0.14 9.59 -4.76
C VAL A 82 0.18 9.16 -6.18
N VAL A 83 0.99 8.11 -6.35
CA VAL A 83 1.35 7.59 -7.68
C VAL A 83 0.09 7.14 -8.44
N TYR A 84 -0.82 6.42 -7.79
CA TYR A 84 -2.09 6.00 -8.39
C TYR A 84 -2.91 7.19 -8.92
N TYR A 85 -3.15 8.20 -8.08
CA TYR A 85 -3.95 9.35 -8.49
C TYR A 85 -3.25 10.22 -9.54
N MET A 86 -1.92 10.25 -9.56
CA MET A 86 -1.15 11.04 -10.52
C MET A 86 -0.87 10.32 -11.84
N ALA A 87 -0.93 8.98 -11.86
CA ALA A 87 -0.66 8.15 -13.03
C ALA A 87 -1.39 8.65 -14.29
N PRO A 88 -2.73 8.79 -14.33
CA PRO A 88 -3.45 9.17 -15.56
C PRO A 88 -3.08 10.58 -16.06
N PHE A 89 -2.61 11.47 -15.18
CA PHE A 89 -2.22 12.83 -15.57
C PHE A 89 -0.81 12.89 -16.16
N VAL A 90 0.07 11.98 -15.76
CA VAL A 90 1.45 11.90 -16.23
C VAL A 90 1.54 11.12 -17.54
N THR A 91 0.69 10.11 -17.71
CA THR A 91 0.66 9.22 -18.87
C THR A 91 -0.39 9.64 -19.91
N GLU A 92 -0.89 10.88 -19.87
CA GLU A 92 -1.89 11.39 -20.79
C GLU A 92 -1.47 11.14 -22.25
N GLY A 93 -2.29 10.41 -23.00
CA GLY A 93 -2.00 9.93 -24.36
C GLY A 93 -1.41 8.53 -24.48
N TYR A 94 -1.10 7.84 -23.38
CA TYR A 94 -0.62 6.46 -23.34
C TYR A 94 -1.36 5.62 -22.29
N ALA A 95 -2.58 5.18 -22.63
CA ALA A 95 -3.41 4.36 -21.74
C ALA A 95 -2.68 3.10 -21.25
N TRP A 96 -1.93 2.44 -22.12
CA TRP A 96 -1.14 1.24 -21.78
C TRP A 96 -0.11 1.49 -20.67
N LEU A 97 0.43 2.71 -20.56
CA LEU A 97 1.40 3.06 -19.53
C LEU A 97 0.71 3.30 -18.19
N THR A 98 -0.50 3.87 -18.20
CA THR A 98 -1.36 3.97 -17.01
C THR A 98 -1.67 2.59 -16.46
N ASP A 99 -2.07 1.65 -17.32
CA ASP A 99 -2.43 0.29 -16.93
C ASP A 99 -1.24 -0.45 -16.27
N ILE A 100 -0.02 -0.26 -16.81
CA ILE A 100 1.20 -0.82 -16.22
C ILE A 100 1.48 -0.18 -14.85
N ILE A 101 1.38 1.14 -14.71
CA ILE A 101 1.61 1.83 -13.44
C ILE A 101 0.59 1.36 -12.40
N ASP A 102 -0.68 1.30 -12.76
CA ASP A 102 -1.76 0.84 -11.87
C ASP A 102 -1.51 -0.61 -11.43
N THR A 103 -1.12 -1.49 -12.36
CA THR A 103 -0.73 -2.87 -12.04
C THR A 103 0.39 -2.91 -11.00
N ILE A 104 1.46 -2.13 -11.21
CA ILE A 104 2.60 -2.06 -10.28
C ILE A 104 2.15 -1.52 -8.91
N VAL A 105 1.33 -0.48 -8.89
CA VAL A 105 0.82 0.13 -7.65
C VAL A 105 -0.07 -0.85 -6.89
N PHE A 106 -0.94 -1.59 -7.57
CA PHE A 106 -1.80 -2.59 -6.94
C PHE A 106 -1.00 -3.78 -6.39
N LEU A 107 0.00 -4.28 -7.12
CA LEU A 107 0.91 -5.32 -6.62
C LEU A 107 1.64 -4.85 -5.35
N TYR A 108 2.21 -3.65 -5.40
CA TYR A 108 2.92 -3.05 -4.26
C TYR A 108 1.99 -2.87 -3.05
N THR A 109 0.81 -2.30 -3.27
CA THR A 109 -0.19 -2.03 -2.22
C THR A 109 -0.68 -3.33 -1.58
N THR A 110 -0.86 -4.39 -2.38
CA THR A 110 -1.25 -5.73 -1.88
C THR A 110 -0.17 -6.30 -0.96
N LEU A 111 1.11 -6.21 -1.34
CA LEU A 111 2.23 -6.69 -0.52
C LEU A 111 2.35 -5.92 0.81
N VAL A 112 2.25 -4.57 0.75
CA VAL A 112 2.29 -3.72 1.94
C VAL A 112 1.09 -4.01 2.84
N GLY A 113 -0.11 -4.15 2.28
CA GLY A 113 -1.34 -4.46 3.00
C GLY A 113 -1.29 -5.83 3.69
N ALA A 114 -0.79 -6.86 2.99
CA ALA A 114 -0.58 -8.18 3.59
C ALA A 114 0.43 -8.12 4.74
N GLY A 115 1.55 -7.43 4.55
CA GLY A 115 2.55 -7.22 5.60
C GLY A 115 2.00 -6.44 6.80
N LEU A 116 1.09 -5.49 6.58
CA LEU A 116 0.40 -4.75 7.63
C LEU A 116 -0.52 -5.65 8.44
N MET A 117 -1.32 -6.50 7.77
CA MET A 117 -2.20 -7.45 8.44
C MET A 117 -1.42 -8.46 9.28
N LEU A 118 -0.29 -8.97 8.77
CA LEU A 118 0.58 -9.86 9.53
C LEU A 118 1.15 -9.16 10.77
N ALA A 119 1.62 -7.92 10.64
CA ALA A 119 2.13 -7.14 11.75
C ALA A 119 1.03 -6.83 12.79
N LEU A 120 -0.21 -6.58 12.35
CA LEU A 120 -1.38 -6.43 13.24
C LEU A 120 -1.67 -7.70 14.03
N LEU A 121 -1.65 -8.85 13.37
CA LEU A 121 -1.84 -10.16 14.03
C LEU A 121 -0.72 -10.45 15.04
N ASP A 122 0.52 -10.06 14.72
CA ASP A 122 1.65 -10.16 15.64
C ASP A 122 1.49 -9.22 16.85
N GLY A 123 1.15 -7.95 16.61
CA GLY A 123 0.86 -6.99 17.67
C GLY A 123 -0.25 -7.50 18.59
N PHE A 124 -1.36 -7.99 18.02
CA PHE A 124 -2.45 -8.59 18.79
C PHE A 124 -2.00 -9.80 19.61
N MET A 125 -1.13 -10.66 19.08
CA MET A 125 -0.63 -11.82 19.82
C MET A 125 0.23 -11.41 21.01
N VAL A 126 1.14 -10.46 20.81
CA VAL A 126 1.98 -9.91 21.90
C VAL A 126 1.10 -9.30 22.97
N ILE A 127 0.09 -8.53 22.54
CA ILE A 127 -0.91 -7.97 23.43
C ILE A 127 -1.59 -9.12 24.23
N TYR A 128 -2.18 -10.08 23.54
CA TYR A 128 -2.91 -11.16 24.17
C TYR A 128 -2.09 -11.92 25.23
N THR A 129 -0.80 -12.14 24.99
CA THR A 129 0.08 -12.85 25.94
C THR A 129 0.34 -12.12 27.26
N THR A 130 0.15 -10.80 27.33
CA THR A 130 0.36 -10.02 28.58
C THR A 130 -0.76 -10.24 29.59
N PHE A 131 -1.96 -10.67 29.17
CA PHE A 131 -3.06 -10.96 30.08
C PHE A 131 -2.90 -12.32 30.77
N GLU A 132 -3.20 -12.41 32.07
CA GLU A 132 -3.22 -13.69 32.82
C GLU A 132 -4.18 -14.74 32.23
N ARG A 133 -5.26 -14.27 31.58
CA ARG A 133 -6.26 -15.11 30.88
C ARG A 133 -5.68 -15.89 29.69
N SER A 134 -4.54 -15.46 29.15
CA SER A 134 -3.86 -16.14 28.03
C SER A 134 -3.41 -17.57 28.34
N ARG A 135 -3.22 -17.88 29.63
CA ARG A 135 -2.87 -19.24 30.10
C ARG A 135 -4.01 -20.25 29.96
N GLN A 136 -5.26 -19.80 29.92
CA GLN A 136 -6.43 -20.67 29.86
C GLN A 136 -6.88 -20.98 28.42
N MET A 137 -6.54 -20.11 27.46
CA MET A 137 -6.95 -20.27 26.06
C MET A 137 -5.80 -19.87 25.12
N PRO A 138 -4.99 -20.83 24.63
CA PRO A 138 -3.84 -20.52 23.77
C PRO A 138 -4.31 -20.12 22.35
N LEU A 139 -4.42 -18.82 22.07
CA LEU A 139 -4.81 -18.29 20.75
C LEU A 139 -3.70 -18.37 19.67
N ARG A 140 -2.52 -18.92 20.00
CA ARG A 140 -1.40 -19.03 19.05
C ARG A 140 -1.79 -19.76 17.77
N SER A 141 -2.51 -20.88 17.92
CA SER A 141 -2.97 -21.68 16.78
C SER A 141 -3.95 -20.90 15.89
N THR A 142 -4.91 -20.20 16.49
CA THR A 142 -5.89 -19.39 15.74
C THR A 142 -5.23 -18.23 14.99
N ILE A 143 -4.31 -17.51 15.64
CA ILE A 143 -3.55 -16.43 14.98
C ILE A 143 -2.67 -16.98 13.85
N GLN A 144 -2.07 -18.16 14.03
CA GLN A 144 -1.30 -18.81 12.97
C GLN A 144 -2.16 -19.15 11.75
N VAL A 145 -3.38 -19.67 11.96
CA VAL A 145 -4.33 -19.91 10.87
C VAL A 145 -4.72 -18.59 10.18
N LEU A 146 -4.98 -17.52 10.94
CA LEU A 146 -5.29 -16.20 10.37
C LEU A 146 -4.14 -15.62 9.53
N LYS A 147 -2.88 -15.81 9.97
CA LYS A 147 -1.70 -15.42 9.16
C LYS A 147 -1.62 -16.20 7.87
N LEU A 148 -1.88 -17.51 7.91
CA LEU A 148 -1.90 -18.35 6.71
C LEU A 148 -2.98 -17.88 5.74
N VAL A 149 -4.20 -17.62 6.23
CA VAL A 149 -5.30 -17.08 5.43
C VAL A 149 -4.91 -15.72 4.83
N THR A 150 -4.27 -14.84 5.60
CA THR A 150 -3.80 -13.53 5.12
C THR A 150 -2.83 -13.68 3.94
N VAL A 151 -1.83 -14.55 4.06
CA VAL A 151 -0.85 -14.81 2.99
C VAL A 151 -1.52 -15.45 1.78
N PHE A 152 -2.46 -16.38 2.00
CA PHE A 152 -3.20 -17.03 0.93
C PHE A 152 -4.07 -16.04 0.14
N VAL A 153 -4.83 -15.19 0.82
CA VAL A 153 -5.64 -14.14 0.19
C VAL A 153 -4.75 -13.15 -0.57
N ALA A 154 -3.63 -12.73 0.02
CA ALA A 154 -2.68 -11.86 -0.66
C ALA A 154 -2.13 -12.50 -1.94
N ALA A 155 -1.75 -13.79 -1.89
CA ALA A 155 -1.29 -14.53 -3.07
C ALA A 155 -2.38 -14.61 -4.15
N LEU A 156 -3.64 -14.87 -3.77
CA LEU A 156 -4.76 -14.87 -4.72
C LEU A 156 -4.96 -13.50 -5.38
N ILE A 157 -4.87 -12.42 -4.63
CA ILE A 157 -4.98 -11.06 -5.17
C ILE A 157 -3.81 -10.77 -6.12
N LEU A 158 -2.57 -11.15 -5.77
CA LEU A 158 -1.41 -10.98 -6.64
C LEU A 158 -1.58 -11.75 -7.95
N LEU A 159 -2.00 -13.02 -7.89
CA LEU A 159 -2.28 -13.82 -9.08
C LEU A 159 -3.43 -13.22 -9.90
N SER A 160 -4.47 -12.71 -9.23
CA SER A 160 -5.60 -12.03 -9.87
C SER A 160 -5.15 -10.83 -10.70
N ILE A 161 -4.24 -10.02 -10.15
CA ILE A 161 -3.64 -8.88 -10.84
C ILE A 161 -2.77 -9.35 -12.03
N ILE A 162 -1.91 -10.36 -11.82
CA ILE A 162 -0.98 -10.84 -12.85
C ILE A 162 -1.72 -11.48 -14.04
N PHE A 163 -2.73 -12.31 -13.76
CA PHE A 163 -3.50 -13.01 -14.80
C PHE A 163 -4.63 -12.16 -15.36
N ASN A 164 -4.85 -10.96 -14.83
CA ASN A 164 -6.00 -10.11 -15.16
C ASN A 164 -7.34 -10.88 -15.08
N GLN A 165 -7.47 -11.71 -14.05
CA GLN A 165 -8.66 -12.52 -13.77
C GLN A 165 -9.13 -12.21 -12.36
N SER A 166 -10.43 -12.29 -12.08
CA SER A 166 -10.91 -12.05 -10.72
C SER A 166 -10.39 -13.12 -9.75
N ALA A 167 -10.11 -12.73 -8.50
CA ALA A 167 -9.71 -13.66 -7.45
C ALA A 167 -10.76 -14.78 -7.25
N ALA A 168 -12.05 -14.49 -7.47
CA ALA A 168 -13.12 -15.47 -7.43
C ALA A 168 -12.97 -16.55 -8.51
N VAL A 169 -12.59 -16.17 -9.74
CA VAL A 169 -12.32 -17.13 -10.82
C VAL A 169 -11.14 -18.03 -10.46
N LEU A 170 -10.05 -17.47 -9.94
CA LEU A 170 -8.89 -18.26 -9.50
C LEU A 170 -9.25 -19.22 -8.37
N LEU A 171 -10.03 -18.74 -7.38
CA LEU A 171 -10.51 -19.57 -6.27
C LEU A 171 -11.44 -20.69 -6.75
N SER A 172 -12.31 -20.41 -7.73
CA SER A 172 -13.18 -21.42 -8.34
C SER A 172 -12.38 -22.49 -9.08
N GLY A 173 -11.29 -22.11 -9.76
CA GLY A 173 -10.38 -23.04 -10.41
C GLY A 173 -9.70 -23.97 -9.40
N LEU A 174 -9.20 -23.44 -8.28
CA LEU A 174 -8.64 -24.23 -7.19
C LEU A 174 -9.67 -25.21 -6.60
N GLY A 175 -10.92 -24.74 -6.39
CA GLY A 175 -12.02 -25.59 -5.92
C GLY A 175 -12.37 -26.72 -6.90
N ALA A 176 -12.35 -26.43 -8.20
CA ALA A 176 -12.57 -27.44 -9.23
C ALA A 176 -11.48 -28.53 -9.22
N PHE A 177 -10.20 -28.16 -9.05
CA PHE A 177 -9.11 -29.14 -8.91
C PHE A 177 -9.29 -30.05 -7.68
N THR A 178 -9.72 -29.48 -6.54
CA THR A 178 -9.97 -30.29 -5.33
C THR A 178 -11.20 -31.19 -5.43
N ALA A 179 -12.15 -30.91 -6.31
CA ALA A 179 -13.32 -31.75 -6.51
C ALA A 179 -13.04 -32.96 -7.42
N VAL A 180 -11.97 -32.91 -8.21
CA VAL A 180 -11.55 -33.98 -9.13
C VAL A 180 -10.53 -34.93 -8.49
N LEU A 181 -9.73 -34.44 -7.53
CA LEU A 181 -8.78 -35.22 -6.72
C LEU A 181 -9.49 -35.99 -5.60
#